data_AF-A0A068SGB8-F1
#
_entry.id   AF-A0A068SGB8-F1
#
_cell.length_a   1.000
_cell.length_b   1.000
_cell.length_c   1.000
_cell.angle_alpha   90.00
_cell.angle_beta   90.00
_cell.angle_gamma   90.00
#
_symmetry.space_group_name_H-M   'P 1'
#
loop_
_entity.id
_entity.type
_entity.pdbx_description
1 polymer ?
#
loop_
_entity_poly.entity_id
_entity_poly.type
_entity_poly.pdbx_seq_one_letter_code
_entity_poly.pdbx_strand_id
1 'polypeptide(L)'
;MLPIYTILLLLLIGSYASPKKGTAPITFFKTQFPDGGCRQFCEEVYFNYGTNQYDRFNLDIWWCLRESNSNCVGADPSIRLYSRNCDGYNICGNKDCDLANTYLRPAVTPSANKRCLERGCLSCNKKRVHHGCPVKVYYKFTPQGREMHHQGKHSHEVYMRSHLSVLQQNRMNEYIKQHLTIEPNAAVIGIDQQSRQVVGSTTDIDPCLINRERVAYEMKKAKQAIGVPSSASDPFAAFNKIQADYPFFITSASIIEQQFFISFKAPTIESFVNFARYPIVTDITYKAVKDWYLCSSVIYAPEIAKHVVVFQAMMKGCSTRYLHQYFLIIFTACKLDFVSGKVFRMVMDFSLAQINGFLSAYNMYTGLHDGLKYLKGCYMHWMQSVQRVSSNHNAVPPQSRETFLALVYEIRTTQSVEVFNKQLLAMTTQFPPTKNWIK
;
A
#
# COMPACT_ATOMS: atom_id res chain seq x y z
N MET A 1 -10.35 -10.35 -24.81
CA MET A 1 -9.60 -9.13 -24.42
C MET A 1 -10.26 -8.50 -23.19
N LEU A 2 -9.86 -8.96 -22.00
CA LEU A 2 -10.27 -8.51 -20.66
C LEU A 2 -9.11 -9.00 -19.76
N PRO A 3 -8.39 -8.13 -19.02
CA PRO A 3 -8.92 -7.44 -17.84
C PRO A 3 -8.25 -6.07 -17.60
N ILE A 4 -8.81 -4.97 -18.12
CA ILE A 4 -8.17 -3.64 -18.04
C ILE A 4 -8.70 -2.79 -16.87
N TYR A 5 -9.89 -3.07 -16.34
CA TYR A 5 -10.53 -2.19 -15.35
C TYR A 5 -10.20 -2.52 -13.88
N THR A 6 -9.62 -3.69 -13.59
CA THR A 6 -9.19 -4.07 -12.23
C THR A 6 -7.78 -3.53 -11.90
N ILE A 7 -6.98 -3.20 -12.92
CA ILE A 7 -5.59 -2.76 -12.76
C ILE A 7 -5.52 -1.32 -12.20
N LEU A 8 -6.48 -0.44 -12.48
CA LEU A 8 -6.44 0.95 -12.00
C LEU A 8 -6.68 1.09 -10.50
N LEU A 9 -7.53 0.26 -9.90
CA LEU A 9 -7.66 0.21 -8.43
C LEU A 9 -6.40 -0.41 -7.79
N LEU A 10 -5.77 -1.38 -8.46
CA LEU A 10 -4.55 -2.05 -7.98
C LEU A 10 -3.27 -1.21 -8.17
N LEU A 11 -3.23 -0.25 -9.09
CA LEU A 11 -2.08 0.66 -9.24
C LEU A 11 -2.09 1.79 -8.19
N LEU A 12 -3.27 2.19 -7.68
CA LEU A 12 -3.39 3.16 -6.59
C LEU A 12 -3.39 2.50 -5.20
N ILE A 13 -3.85 1.25 -5.06
CA ILE A 13 -3.87 0.49 -3.79
C ILE A 13 -2.65 -0.46 -3.65
N GLY A 14 -1.88 -0.62 -4.73
CA GLY A 14 -0.76 -1.56 -4.84
C GLY A 14 0.41 -1.20 -3.94
N SER A 15 0.35 -1.70 -2.70
CA SER A 15 1.44 -1.84 -1.73
C SER A 15 1.63 -0.70 -0.73
N TYR A 16 0.57 -0.26 -0.05
CA TYR A 16 0.73 0.28 1.31
C TYR A 16 0.75 -0.87 2.33
N ALA A 17 1.86 -1.60 2.36
CA ALA A 17 2.33 -2.09 3.65
C ALA A 17 2.77 -0.82 4.41
N SER A 18 2.15 -0.58 5.57
CA SER A 18 2.62 0.41 6.55
C SER A 18 4.16 0.34 6.60
N PRO A 19 4.90 1.47 6.58
CA PRO A 19 6.35 1.41 6.71
C PRO A 19 6.64 0.73 8.03
N LYS A 20 7.01 -0.57 7.99
CA LYS A 20 7.72 -1.18 9.08
C LYS A 20 8.94 -0.28 9.23
N LYS A 21 9.02 0.47 10.34
CA LYS A 21 10.22 1.17 10.77
C LYS A 21 11.35 0.13 10.77
N GLY A 22 12.04 0.06 9.63
CA GLY A 22 13.19 -0.78 9.40
C GLY A 22 14.35 0.19 9.34
N THR A 23 14.83 0.59 10.51
CA THR A 23 16.20 1.06 10.64
C THR A 23 17.11 0.00 10.02
N ALA A 24 18.13 0.45 9.30
CA ALA A 24 19.09 -0.43 8.64
C ALA A 24 19.62 -1.49 9.63
N PRO A 25 19.89 -2.73 9.18
CA PRO A 25 20.57 -3.71 10.01
C PRO A 25 21.98 -3.19 10.27
N ILE A 26 22.22 -2.66 11.45
CA ILE A 26 23.57 -2.32 11.89
C ILE A 26 24.07 -3.56 12.64
N THR A 27 24.99 -4.30 12.04
CA THR A 27 25.77 -5.32 12.75
C THR A 27 26.84 -4.59 13.56
N PHE A 28 26.65 -4.53 14.87
CA PHE A 28 27.50 -3.72 15.73
C PHE A 28 28.70 -4.46 16.35
N PHE A 29 28.74 -5.79 16.19
CA PHE A 29 29.89 -6.60 16.58
C PHE A 29 30.86 -6.68 15.40
N LYS A 30 32.13 -6.34 15.62
CA LYS A 30 33.21 -6.47 14.61
C LYS A 30 33.31 -7.90 14.08
N THR A 31 33.10 -8.90 14.94
CA THR A 31 33.17 -10.30 14.53
C THR A 31 31.88 -10.74 13.88
N GLN A 32 31.93 -10.95 12.57
CA GLN A 32 30.81 -11.43 11.77
C GLN A 32 30.63 -12.96 11.85
N PHE A 33 31.71 -13.69 12.12
CA PHE A 33 31.73 -15.15 12.26
C PHE A 33 32.27 -15.53 13.64
N PRO A 34 31.54 -15.23 14.74
CA PRO A 34 32.01 -15.64 16.05
C PRO A 34 32.05 -17.16 16.08
N ASP A 35 33.18 -17.71 16.51
CA ASP A 35 33.38 -19.13 16.71
C ASP A 35 34.39 -19.36 17.86
N GLY A 36 34.50 -20.58 18.37
CA GLY A 36 35.59 -20.99 19.27
C GLY A 36 35.68 -20.24 20.60
N GLY A 37 34.55 -19.81 21.16
CA GLY A 37 34.51 -19.13 22.47
C GLY A 37 34.64 -17.60 22.41
N CYS A 38 34.54 -16.99 21.23
CA CYS A 38 34.66 -15.55 21.04
C CYS A 38 33.76 -14.73 21.99
N ARG A 39 34.35 -13.69 22.61
CA ARG A 39 33.64 -12.66 23.37
C ARG A 39 33.89 -11.29 22.75
N GLN A 40 32.84 -10.48 22.66
CA GLN A 40 32.96 -9.12 22.16
C GLN A 40 32.08 -8.16 22.95
N PHE A 41 32.66 -7.05 23.37
CA PHE A 41 31.96 -5.93 23.99
C PHE A 41 31.84 -4.75 23.04
N CYS A 42 30.77 -3.97 23.17
CA CYS A 42 30.54 -2.74 22.43
C CYS A 42 29.82 -1.71 23.32
N GLU A 43 30.36 -0.50 23.37
CA GLU A 43 29.96 0.57 24.29
C GLU A 43 28.71 1.36 23.90
N GLU A 44 28.13 1.13 22.71
CA GLU A 44 26.97 1.92 22.27
C GLU A 44 25.69 1.56 23.06
N VAL A 45 25.12 2.58 23.70
CA VAL A 45 23.97 2.49 24.60
C VAL A 45 22.65 2.49 23.80
N TYR A 46 21.70 1.63 24.21
CA TYR A 46 20.50 1.31 23.43
C TYR A 46 19.19 1.44 24.20
N PHE A 47 19.23 2.09 25.37
CA PHE A 47 18.04 2.33 26.16
C PHE A 47 17.57 3.76 25.94
N ASN A 48 16.44 3.92 25.23
CA ASN A 48 15.80 5.21 25.13
C ASN A 48 15.00 5.47 26.41
N TYR A 49 15.63 6.16 27.36
CA TYR A 49 15.04 6.53 28.65
C TYR A 49 13.70 7.27 28.51
N GLY A 50 13.48 8.00 27.42
CA GLY A 50 12.23 8.73 27.16
C GLY A 50 11.06 7.86 26.71
N THR A 51 11.32 6.69 26.12
CA THR A 51 10.28 5.76 25.64
C THR A 51 10.23 4.45 26.41
N ASN A 52 11.20 4.21 27.29
CA ASN A 52 11.39 2.95 28.01
C ASN A 52 11.40 1.72 27.06
N GLN A 53 11.89 1.94 25.83
CA GLN A 53 11.97 0.93 24.79
C GLN A 53 13.41 0.81 24.31
N TYR A 54 13.78 -0.43 24.00
CA TYR A 54 14.97 -0.74 23.22
C TYR A 54 14.57 -0.68 21.75
N ASP A 55 15.39 -0.08 20.90
CA ASP A 55 15.17 -0.11 19.45
C ASP A 55 15.21 -1.58 18.93
N ARG A 56 14.86 -1.82 17.67
CA ARG A 56 14.98 -3.19 17.10
C ARG A 56 16.42 -3.46 16.66
N PHE A 57 17.07 -4.43 17.26
CA PHE A 57 18.42 -4.86 16.92
C PHE A 57 18.38 -6.08 15.99
N ASN A 58 19.12 -6.05 14.87
CA ASN A 58 19.33 -7.26 14.05
C ASN A 58 20.69 -7.87 14.34
N LEU A 59 20.69 -9.05 14.96
CA LEU A 59 21.88 -9.87 15.20
C LEU A 59 22.22 -10.63 13.93
N ASP A 60 22.53 -9.89 12.85
CA ASP A 60 23.02 -10.45 11.59
C ASP A 60 24.44 -10.95 11.81
N ILE A 61 24.56 -12.09 12.50
CA ILE A 61 25.74 -12.93 12.39
C ILE A 61 25.43 -14.03 11.37
N TRP A 62 26.45 -14.45 10.65
CA TRP A 62 26.26 -15.19 9.40
C TRP A 62 25.89 -16.66 9.59
N TRP A 63 25.84 -17.11 10.84
CA TRP A 63 25.30 -18.39 11.26
C TRP A 63 23.76 -18.39 11.19
N CYS A 64 23.18 -19.55 10.89
CA CYS A 64 21.73 -19.72 10.95
C CYS A 64 21.31 -19.85 12.41
N LEU A 65 21.06 -18.73 13.07
CA LEU A 65 20.68 -18.71 14.48
C LEU A 65 19.16 -18.72 14.66
N ARG A 66 18.67 -19.58 15.55
CA ARG A 66 17.27 -19.61 16.01
C ARG A 66 17.21 -19.14 17.46
N GLU A 67 16.19 -18.34 17.78
CA GLU A 67 15.94 -17.93 19.16
C GLU A 67 15.66 -19.14 20.04
N SER A 68 16.40 -19.25 21.13
CA SER A 68 16.18 -20.22 22.19
C SER A 68 15.72 -19.44 23.41
N ASN A 69 14.42 -19.50 23.71
CA ASN A 69 13.74 -18.89 24.86
C ASN A 69 14.41 -17.62 25.42
N SER A 70 13.85 -16.46 25.07
CA SER A 70 14.15 -15.20 25.75
C SER A 70 13.48 -15.19 27.14
N ASN A 71 14.08 -15.86 28.11
CA ASN A 71 13.69 -15.64 29.50
C ASN A 71 14.29 -14.31 29.95
N CYS A 72 13.53 -13.23 29.75
CA CYS A 72 13.79 -11.95 30.36
C CYS A 72 13.41 -12.01 31.84
N VAL A 73 14.23 -12.60 32.72
CA VAL A 73 14.10 -12.34 34.17
C VAL A 73 15.47 -12.46 34.85
N GLY A 74 16.29 -11.42 34.74
CA GLY A 74 17.14 -11.03 35.86
C GLY A 74 16.32 -10.12 36.80
N ALA A 75 16.73 -9.99 38.06
CA ALA A 75 16.08 -9.11 39.04
C ALA A 75 16.07 -7.62 38.62
N ASP A 76 16.88 -7.24 37.63
CA ASP A 76 16.99 -5.88 37.09
C ASP A 76 16.38 -5.81 35.67
N PRO A 77 15.29 -5.04 35.45
CA PRO A 77 14.66 -4.89 34.15
C PRO A 77 15.52 -4.13 33.11
N SER A 78 16.62 -3.50 33.53
CA SER A 78 17.57 -2.80 32.65
C SER A 78 18.56 -3.75 31.94
N ILE A 79 18.63 -5.02 32.36
CA ILE A 79 19.48 -6.04 31.76
C ILE A 79 18.64 -7.02 30.96
N ARG A 80 18.98 -7.20 29.68
CA ARG A 80 18.35 -8.21 28.82
C ARG A 80 19.37 -9.24 28.36
N LEU A 81 19.00 -10.51 28.50
CA LEU A 81 19.79 -11.63 27.98
C LEU A 81 18.99 -12.31 26.88
N TYR A 82 19.59 -12.41 25.70
CA TYR A 82 19.06 -13.21 24.61
C TYR A 82 20.01 -14.37 24.36
N SER A 83 19.45 -15.55 24.08
CA SER A 83 20.24 -16.68 23.62
C SER A 83 19.70 -17.15 22.28
N ARG A 84 20.62 -17.55 21.41
CA ARG A 84 20.30 -18.13 20.12
C ARG A 84 21.16 -19.36 19.90
N ASN A 85 20.55 -20.42 19.38
CA ASN A 85 21.24 -21.63 19.01
C ASN A 85 21.51 -21.62 17.51
N CYS A 86 22.67 -22.14 17.09
CA CYS A 86 22.87 -22.43 15.68
C CYS A 86 21.98 -23.60 15.27
N ASP A 87 21.17 -23.42 14.23
CA ASP A 87 20.32 -24.46 13.67
C ASP A 87 21.12 -25.50 12.89
N GLY A 88 22.44 -25.33 12.76
CA GLY A 88 23.26 -26.18 11.90
C GLY A 88 22.90 -26.01 10.44
N TYR A 89 23.01 -27.06 9.64
CA TYR A 89 23.05 -27.02 8.17
C TYR A 89 22.21 -28.12 7.51
N ASN A 90 21.93 -27.96 6.21
CA ASN A 90 21.34 -29.00 5.36
C ASN A 90 22.37 -29.46 4.32
N ILE A 91 22.45 -30.77 4.04
CA ILE A 91 23.24 -31.34 2.93
C ILE A 91 22.39 -32.25 2.05
N CYS A 92 22.86 -32.53 0.84
CA CYS A 92 22.25 -33.53 -0.02
C CYS A 92 22.48 -34.94 0.55
N GLY A 93 21.44 -35.77 0.64
CA GLY A 93 21.59 -37.18 1.04
C GLY A 93 22.25 -38.06 -0.02
N ASN A 94 22.48 -37.55 -1.24
CA ASN A 94 23.20 -38.26 -2.30
C ASN A 94 24.69 -37.96 -2.21
N LYS A 95 25.53 -38.95 -1.89
CA LYS A 95 26.99 -38.76 -1.79
C LYS A 95 27.65 -38.43 -3.13
N ASP A 96 27.05 -38.88 -4.23
CA ASP A 96 27.56 -38.67 -5.59
C ASP A 96 27.03 -37.38 -6.24
N CYS A 97 26.38 -36.51 -5.46
CA CYS A 97 25.90 -35.22 -5.95
C CYS A 97 27.00 -34.16 -5.81
N ASP A 98 27.11 -33.26 -6.78
CA ASP A 98 28.03 -32.10 -6.69
C ASP A 98 27.78 -31.24 -5.44
N LEU A 99 26.55 -31.28 -4.91
CA LEU A 99 26.14 -30.58 -3.69
C LEU A 99 26.20 -31.45 -2.41
N ALA A 100 26.79 -32.65 -2.47
CA ALA A 100 26.90 -33.55 -1.31
C ALA A 100 27.71 -32.92 -0.16
N ASN A 101 28.74 -32.16 -0.52
CA ASN A 101 29.65 -31.49 0.44
C ASN A 101 29.37 -29.99 0.59
N THR A 102 28.26 -29.49 0.05
CA THR A 102 27.89 -28.08 0.16
C THR A 102 26.94 -27.86 1.32
N TYR A 103 27.38 -27.08 2.32
CA TYR A 103 26.53 -26.69 3.45
C TYR A 103 25.46 -25.69 3.02
N LEU A 104 24.20 -26.13 3.02
CA LEU A 104 23.06 -25.27 2.69
C LEU A 104 22.44 -24.70 3.96
N ARG A 105 22.18 -23.39 3.94
CA ARG A 105 21.57 -22.68 5.07
C ARG A 105 20.15 -23.23 5.33
N PRO A 106 19.82 -23.66 6.55
CA PRO A 106 18.44 -24.01 6.90
C PRO A 106 17.52 -22.79 6.80
N ALA A 107 16.25 -23.03 6.52
CA ALA A 107 15.28 -21.95 6.62
C ALA A 107 15.03 -21.61 8.10
N VAL A 108 14.88 -20.31 8.39
CA VAL A 108 14.80 -19.79 9.77
C VAL A 108 13.67 -20.44 10.58
N THR A 109 12.50 -20.66 9.95
CA THR A 109 11.35 -21.28 10.61
C THR A 109 11.33 -22.80 10.42
N PRO A 110 10.97 -23.58 11.46
CA PRO A 110 10.93 -25.05 11.36
C PRO A 110 10.04 -25.56 10.21
N SER A 111 8.89 -24.92 9.98
CA SER A 111 7.97 -25.29 8.90
C SER A 111 8.53 -25.01 7.51
N ALA A 112 9.26 -23.90 7.33
CA ALA A 112 9.95 -23.64 6.08
C ALA A 112 11.10 -24.61 5.87
N ASN A 113 11.86 -24.95 6.92
CA ASN A 113 12.97 -25.88 6.80
C ASN A 113 12.46 -27.28 6.43
N LYS A 114 11.37 -27.74 7.04
CA LYS A 114 10.70 -28.99 6.67
C LYS A 114 10.35 -29.04 5.18
N ARG A 115 9.71 -27.97 4.66
CA ARG A 115 9.41 -27.87 3.21
C ARG A 115 10.67 -27.88 2.34
N CYS A 116 11.76 -27.25 2.77
CA CYS A 116 13.04 -27.28 2.05
C CYS A 116 13.65 -28.70 2.01
N LEU A 117 13.50 -29.48 3.09
CA LEU A 117 13.97 -30.87 3.13
C LEU A 117 13.11 -31.79 2.25
N GLU A 118 11.79 -31.56 2.21
CA GLU A 118 10.82 -32.29 1.38
C GLU A 118 11.01 -32.03 -0.12
N ARG A 119 11.35 -30.79 -0.51
CA ARG A 119 11.60 -30.42 -1.91
C ARG A 119 12.83 -31.10 -2.54
N GLY A 120 13.72 -31.70 -1.75
CA GLY A 120 14.91 -32.37 -2.27
C GLY A 120 16.02 -31.42 -2.76
N CYS A 121 17.13 -31.98 -3.20
CA CYS A 121 18.32 -31.28 -3.71
C CYS A 121 18.02 -30.56 -5.03
N LEU A 122 18.52 -29.32 -5.22
CA LEU A 122 18.31 -28.58 -6.47
C LEU A 122 19.01 -29.22 -7.68
N SER A 123 20.07 -30.01 -7.46
CA SER A 123 20.82 -30.67 -8.54
C SER A 123 20.25 -32.07 -8.85
N CYS A 124 20.18 -32.96 -7.86
CA CYS A 124 19.80 -34.36 -8.10
C CYS A 124 18.41 -34.76 -7.60
N ASN A 125 17.62 -33.81 -7.09
CA ASN A 125 16.27 -34.02 -6.53
C ASN A 125 16.15 -35.01 -5.36
N LYS A 126 17.25 -35.65 -4.91
CA LYS A 126 17.23 -36.54 -3.74
C LYS A 126 17.01 -35.75 -2.44
N LYS A 127 16.47 -36.44 -1.43
CA LYS A 127 16.16 -35.86 -0.12
C LYS A 127 17.37 -35.18 0.52
N ARG A 128 17.15 -34.05 1.18
CA ARG A 128 18.16 -33.38 2.00
C ARG A 128 18.09 -33.87 3.44
N VAL A 129 19.22 -33.86 4.13
CA VAL A 129 19.32 -34.21 5.54
C VAL A 129 19.76 -32.97 6.31
N HIS A 130 19.12 -32.76 7.46
CA HIS A 130 19.44 -31.68 8.38
C HIS A 130 20.39 -32.18 9.46
N HIS A 131 21.44 -31.41 9.74
CA HIS A 131 22.42 -31.67 10.79
C HIS A 131 22.47 -30.48 11.73
N GLY A 132 22.09 -30.70 13.00
CA GLY A 132 22.13 -29.66 14.02
C GLY A 132 23.54 -29.24 14.40
N CYS A 133 23.68 -28.06 15.00
CA CYS A 133 24.95 -27.54 15.50
C CYS A 133 24.87 -27.30 17.02
N PRO A 134 25.89 -27.66 17.81
CA PRO A 134 25.85 -27.50 19.26
C PRO A 134 26.10 -26.06 19.72
N VAL A 135 26.40 -25.14 18.81
CA VAL A 135 26.78 -23.76 19.15
C VAL A 135 25.62 -22.97 19.70
N LYS A 136 25.92 -22.17 20.74
CA LYS A 136 25.03 -21.16 21.31
C LYS A 136 25.70 -19.80 21.34
N VAL A 137 24.93 -18.75 21.07
CA VAL A 137 25.37 -17.36 21.16
C VAL A 137 24.48 -16.63 22.13
N TYR A 138 25.12 -15.99 23.11
CA TYR A 138 24.48 -15.18 24.13
C TYR A 138 24.73 -13.72 23.84
N TYR A 139 23.70 -12.91 24.05
CA TYR A 139 23.76 -11.47 23.92
C TYR A 139 23.23 -10.85 25.20
N LYS A 140 24.11 -10.12 25.89
CA LYS A 140 23.79 -9.40 27.12
C LYS A 140 23.76 -7.91 26.80
N PHE A 141 22.65 -7.27 27.11
CA PHE A 141 22.43 -5.84 26.94
C PHE A 141 22.33 -5.21 28.33
N THR A 142 23.14 -4.18 28.59
CA THR A 142 23.15 -3.42 29.85
C THR A 142 23.11 -1.92 29.55
N PRO A 143 22.86 -1.05 30.56
CA PRO A 143 22.98 0.39 30.38
C PRO A 143 24.36 0.86 29.93
N GLN A 144 25.41 0.09 30.22
CA GLN A 144 26.81 0.42 29.91
C GLN A 144 27.26 -0.09 28.53
N GLY A 145 26.42 -0.84 27.81
CA GLY A 145 26.75 -1.37 26.49
C GLY A 145 26.20 -2.77 26.26
N ARG A 146 26.84 -3.52 25.36
CA ARG A 146 26.42 -4.86 24.95
C ARG A 146 27.59 -5.82 24.85
N GLU A 147 27.34 -7.05 25.25
CA GLU A 147 28.30 -8.14 25.21
C GLU A 147 27.72 -9.31 24.41
N MET A 148 28.51 -9.85 23.50
CA MET A 148 28.25 -11.12 22.82
C MET A 148 29.20 -12.17 23.38
N HIS A 149 28.67 -13.33 23.73
CA HIS A 149 29.45 -14.49 24.15
C HIS A 149 29.06 -15.70 23.30
N HIS A 150 30.04 -16.23 22.57
CA HIS A 150 29.90 -17.45 21.79
C HIS A 150 30.31 -18.66 22.63
N GLN A 151 29.50 -19.72 22.63
CA GLN A 151 29.79 -20.98 23.31
C GLN A 151 29.76 -22.15 22.33
N GLY A 152 30.85 -22.91 22.31
CA GLY A 152 31.04 -24.07 21.44
C GLY A 152 31.91 -23.76 20.22
N LYS A 153 31.98 -24.72 19.30
CA LYS A 153 32.66 -24.61 18.01
C LYS A 153 31.73 -25.10 16.89
N HIS A 154 31.63 -24.37 15.79
CA HIS A 154 30.86 -24.81 14.63
C HIS A 154 31.52 -26.04 13.98
N SER A 155 30.71 -27.05 13.68
CA SER A 155 31.13 -28.28 12.99
C SER A 155 30.90 -28.22 11.48
N HIS A 156 30.65 -27.02 10.94
CA HIS A 156 30.34 -26.80 9.54
C HIS A 156 30.88 -25.45 9.08
N GLU A 157 31.08 -25.31 7.78
CA GLU A 157 31.51 -24.04 7.20
C GLU A 157 30.38 -23.01 7.23
N VAL A 158 30.78 -21.75 7.04
CA VAL A 158 29.87 -20.62 6.93
C VAL A 158 29.12 -20.71 5.60
N TYR A 159 27.81 -20.41 5.63
CA TYR A 159 27.00 -20.35 4.43
C TYR A 159 27.47 -19.28 3.46
N MET A 160 27.21 -19.50 2.17
CA MET A 160 27.34 -18.46 1.16
C MET A 160 26.56 -17.21 1.59
N ARG A 161 27.23 -16.07 1.47
CA ARG A 161 26.74 -14.79 1.97
C ARG A 161 25.40 -14.44 1.31
N SER A 162 24.38 -14.20 2.13
CA SER A 162 23.06 -13.79 1.66
C SER A 162 22.80 -12.31 1.84
N HIS A 163 23.72 -11.52 2.39
CA HIS A 163 23.55 -10.08 2.58
C HIS A 163 24.82 -9.32 2.23
N LEU A 164 24.69 -8.07 1.80
CA LEU A 164 25.85 -7.19 1.60
C LEU A 164 26.33 -6.65 2.95
N SER A 165 27.65 -6.59 3.13
CA SER A 165 28.25 -5.81 4.23
C SER A 165 27.98 -4.32 4.05
N VAL A 166 28.19 -3.51 5.10
CA VAL A 166 28.04 -2.04 5.02
C VAL A 166 28.89 -1.44 3.90
N LEU A 167 30.15 -1.89 3.78
CA LEU A 167 31.07 -1.43 2.73
C LEU A 167 30.55 -1.76 1.33
N GLN A 168 30.01 -2.97 1.14
CA GLN A 168 29.44 -3.40 -0.13
C GLN A 168 28.11 -2.71 -0.43
N GLN A 169 27.29 -2.44 0.58
CA GLN A 169 26.08 -1.63 0.45
C GLN A 169 26.44 -0.21 0.00
N ASN A 170 27.50 0.38 0.54
CA ASN A 170 27.96 1.70 0.10
C ASN A 170 28.42 1.68 -1.36
N ARG A 171 29.19 0.66 -1.77
CA ARG A 171 29.55 0.46 -3.18
C ARG A 171 28.32 0.28 -4.08
N MET A 172 27.32 -0.46 -3.61
CA MET A 172 26.04 -0.63 -4.30
C MET A 172 25.30 0.71 -4.44
N ASN A 173 25.30 1.54 -3.41
CA ASN A 173 24.68 2.87 -3.46
C ASN A 173 25.37 3.77 -4.49
N GLU A 174 26.71 3.79 -4.52
CA GLU A 174 27.47 4.57 -5.51
C GLU A 174 27.25 4.05 -6.94
N TYR A 175 27.25 2.74 -7.13
CA TYR A 175 26.92 2.13 -8.43
C TYR A 175 25.54 2.58 -8.95
N ILE A 176 24.53 2.55 -8.09
CA ILE A 176 23.16 2.95 -8.46
C ILE A 176 23.02 4.45 -8.67
N LYS A 177 23.79 5.26 -7.94
CA LYS A 177 23.83 6.71 -8.13
C LYS A 177 24.38 7.06 -9.52
N GLN A 178 25.32 6.28 -10.04
CA GLN A 178 25.89 6.47 -11.38
C GLN A 178 25.00 5.88 -12.49
N HIS A 179 24.19 4.86 -12.18
CA HIS A 179 23.38 4.13 -13.14
C HIS A 179 21.90 4.02 -12.71
N LEU A 180 21.24 5.16 -12.54
CA LEU A 180 19.88 5.24 -11.97
C LEU A 180 18.82 4.41 -12.73
N THR A 181 18.95 4.32 -14.06
CA THR A 181 18.00 3.65 -14.96
C THR A 181 18.33 2.19 -15.25
N ILE A 182 19.47 1.68 -14.78
CA ILE A 182 19.88 0.31 -15.08
C ILE A 182 18.88 -0.70 -14.52
N GLU A 183 18.62 -1.76 -15.28
CA GLU A 183 17.75 -2.87 -14.87
C GLU A 183 18.55 -3.95 -14.12
N PRO A 184 17.91 -4.76 -13.24
CA PRO A 184 18.61 -5.79 -12.48
C PRO A 184 19.39 -6.80 -13.34
N ASN A 185 18.82 -7.23 -14.48
CA ASN A 185 19.53 -8.14 -15.40
C ASN A 185 20.75 -7.47 -16.04
N ALA A 186 20.59 -6.23 -16.49
CA ALA A 186 21.66 -5.40 -17.05
C ALA A 186 22.79 -5.19 -16.03
N ALA A 187 22.43 -4.96 -14.76
CA ALA A 187 23.37 -4.77 -13.66
C ALA A 187 24.13 -6.05 -13.26
N VAL A 188 23.54 -7.24 -13.41
CA VAL A 188 24.24 -8.53 -13.21
C VAL A 188 25.22 -8.81 -14.34
N ILE A 189 24.89 -8.42 -15.57
CA ILE A 189 25.74 -8.64 -16.75
C ILE A 189 26.83 -7.56 -16.85
N GLY A 190 26.58 -6.37 -16.30
CA GLY A 190 27.48 -5.23 -16.35
C GLY A 190 27.38 -4.42 -17.65
N ILE A 191 26.25 -4.49 -18.34
CA ILE A 191 25.99 -3.77 -19.59
C ILE A 191 24.67 -3.01 -19.46
N ASP A 192 24.71 -1.69 -19.58
CA ASP A 192 23.50 -0.88 -19.62
C ASP A 192 22.84 -1.01 -21.01
N GLN A 193 21.62 -1.52 -21.05
CA GLN A 193 20.89 -1.76 -22.30
C GLN A 193 20.48 -0.49 -23.04
N GLN A 194 20.33 0.64 -22.33
CA GLN A 194 19.94 1.91 -22.95
C GLN A 194 21.13 2.58 -23.63
N SER A 195 22.27 2.66 -22.95
CA SER A 195 23.49 3.27 -23.49
C SER A 195 24.37 2.30 -24.29
N ARG A 196 24.12 0.98 -24.16
CA ARG A 196 24.98 -0.12 -24.67
C ARG A 196 26.43 -0.04 -24.18
N GLN A 197 26.68 0.64 -23.07
CA GLN A 197 28.01 0.76 -22.48
C GLN A 197 28.25 -0.30 -21.40
N VAL A 198 29.52 -0.68 -21.25
CA VAL A 198 29.96 -1.53 -20.15
C VAL A 198 30.09 -0.66 -18.91
N VAL A 199 29.33 -0.99 -17.87
CA VAL A 199 29.16 -0.18 -16.66
C VAL A 199 29.68 -0.89 -15.39
N GLY A 200 30.29 -2.07 -15.55
CA GLY A 200 30.74 -2.91 -14.44
C GLY A 200 29.61 -3.75 -13.86
N SER A 201 29.93 -4.96 -13.40
CA SER A 201 28.93 -5.89 -12.89
C SER A 201 28.71 -5.72 -11.41
N THR A 202 27.46 -5.86 -10.97
CA THR A 202 27.14 -5.97 -9.53
C THR A 202 27.78 -7.20 -8.89
N THR A 203 28.14 -8.24 -9.65
CA THR A 203 28.90 -9.38 -9.13
C THR A 203 30.30 -9.00 -8.68
N ASP A 204 30.86 -7.90 -9.18
CA ASP A 204 32.16 -7.37 -8.77
C ASP A 204 32.09 -6.69 -7.37
N ILE A 205 30.88 -6.31 -6.94
CA ILE A 205 30.62 -5.76 -5.60
C ILE A 205 30.57 -6.90 -4.57
N ASP A 206 29.82 -7.96 -4.86
CA ASP A 206 29.82 -9.21 -4.10
C ASP A 206 29.30 -10.38 -4.95
N PRO A 207 29.90 -11.58 -4.87
CA PRO A 207 29.44 -12.77 -5.60
C PRO A 207 27.98 -13.16 -5.34
N CYS A 208 27.40 -12.81 -4.19
CA CYS A 208 25.98 -13.07 -3.89
C CYS A 208 25.01 -12.33 -4.83
N LEU A 209 25.49 -11.32 -5.55
CA LEU A 209 24.73 -10.53 -6.52
C LEU A 209 24.64 -11.20 -7.90
N ILE A 210 25.09 -12.45 -8.05
CA ILE A 210 24.81 -13.23 -9.27
C ILE A 210 23.30 -13.51 -9.45
N ASN A 211 22.53 -13.47 -8.36
CA ASN A 211 21.09 -13.67 -8.40
C ASN A 211 20.36 -12.36 -8.73
N ARG A 212 19.65 -12.34 -9.87
CA ARG A 212 18.83 -11.21 -10.33
C ARG A 212 17.85 -10.68 -9.28
N GLU A 213 17.11 -11.55 -8.61
CA GLU A 213 16.13 -11.13 -7.60
C GLU A 213 16.81 -10.43 -6.43
N ARG A 214 18.01 -10.91 -6.07
CA ARG A 214 18.80 -10.27 -5.03
C ARG A 214 19.27 -8.89 -5.45
N VAL A 215 19.75 -8.76 -6.68
CA VAL A 215 20.14 -7.46 -7.26
C VAL A 215 18.95 -6.51 -7.25
N ALA A 216 17.77 -6.95 -7.72
CA ALA A 216 16.57 -6.12 -7.70
C ALA A 216 16.20 -5.61 -6.29
N TYR A 217 16.33 -6.48 -5.26
CA TYR A 217 16.11 -6.11 -3.87
C TYR A 217 17.13 -5.05 -3.38
N GLU A 218 18.42 -5.27 -3.61
CA GLU A 218 19.47 -4.36 -3.16
C GLU A 218 19.45 -3.02 -3.92
N MET A 219 19.15 -3.04 -5.22
CA MET A 219 18.94 -1.82 -6.02
C MET A 219 17.80 -0.98 -5.48
N LYS A 220 16.68 -1.60 -5.10
CA LYS A 220 15.54 -0.90 -4.50
C LYS A 220 15.94 -0.22 -3.20
N LYS A 221 16.67 -0.93 -2.35
CA LYS A 221 17.18 -0.41 -1.08
C LYS A 221 18.18 0.74 -1.30
N ALA A 222 19.08 0.60 -2.28
CA ALA A 222 20.03 1.64 -2.66
C ALA A 222 19.34 2.90 -3.18
N LYS A 223 18.37 2.77 -4.10
CA LYS A 223 17.54 3.88 -4.62
C LYS A 223 16.85 4.65 -3.49
N GLN A 224 16.27 3.93 -2.53
CA GLN A 224 15.67 4.54 -1.33
C GLN A 224 16.69 5.31 -0.49
N ALA A 225 17.90 4.76 -0.30
CA ALA A 225 18.95 5.39 0.50
C ALA A 225 19.47 6.71 -0.14
N ILE A 226 19.50 6.79 -1.47
CA ILE A 226 19.92 8.01 -2.20
C ILE A 226 18.77 8.98 -2.47
N GLY A 227 17.59 8.76 -1.89
CA GLY A 227 16.44 9.65 -2.02
C GLY A 227 15.72 9.57 -3.37
N VAL A 228 16.01 8.55 -4.19
CA VAL A 228 15.24 8.29 -5.41
C VAL A 228 13.92 7.65 -4.98
N PRO A 229 12.79 8.34 -5.17
CA PRO A 229 11.51 7.76 -4.83
C PRO A 229 11.32 6.49 -5.66
N SER A 230 10.98 5.40 -4.99
CA SER A 230 10.51 4.20 -5.68
C SER A 230 9.35 4.58 -6.61
N SER A 231 9.12 3.85 -7.70
CA SER A 231 7.93 4.07 -8.55
C SER A 231 6.61 3.95 -7.77
N ALA A 232 6.63 3.31 -6.58
CA ALA A 232 5.51 3.26 -5.64
C ALA A 232 5.36 4.52 -4.76
N SER A 233 6.34 5.43 -4.77
CA SER A 233 6.39 6.66 -3.98
C SER A 233 6.59 7.93 -4.82
N ASP A 234 6.84 7.81 -6.13
CA ASP A 234 6.86 8.94 -7.06
C ASP A 234 5.56 8.98 -7.89
N PRO A 235 4.57 9.79 -7.47
CA PRO A 235 3.32 9.91 -8.23
C PRO A 235 3.56 10.47 -9.64
N PHE A 236 4.60 11.29 -9.86
CA PHE A 236 4.87 11.89 -11.17
C PHE A 236 5.47 10.87 -12.15
N ALA A 237 6.34 9.98 -11.70
CA ALA A 237 6.82 8.87 -12.54
C ALA A 237 5.67 7.93 -12.94
N ALA A 238 4.75 7.67 -12.01
CA ALA A 238 3.54 6.90 -12.31
C ALA A 238 2.64 7.62 -13.33
N PHE A 239 2.42 8.94 -13.16
CA PHE A 239 1.66 9.74 -14.11
C PHE A 239 2.32 9.81 -15.50
N ASN A 240 3.64 9.97 -15.57
CA ASN A 240 4.37 9.97 -16.83
C ASN A 240 4.22 8.64 -17.56
N LYS A 241 4.31 7.52 -16.82
CA LYS A 241 4.08 6.20 -17.40
C LYS A 241 2.64 6.05 -17.90
N ILE A 242 1.64 6.44 -17.10
CA ILE A 242 0.23 6.39 -17.52
C ILE A 242 0.00 7.23 -18.78
N GLN A 243 0.58 8.44 -18.84
CA GLN A 243 0.45 9.31 -20.00
C GLN A 243 1.14 8.73 -21.25
N ALA A 244 2.28 8.03 -21.08
CA ALA A 244 2.97 7.37 -22.17
C ALA A 244 2.21 6.14 -22.69
N ASP A 245 1.69 5.31 -21.77
CA ASP A 245 0.90 4.12 -22.10
C ASP A 245 -0.49 4.48 -22.65
N TYR A 246 -1.07 5.59 -22.18
CA TYR A 246 -2.41 6.08 -22.52
C TYR A 246 -2.39 7.58 -22.80
N PRO A 247 -2.04 7.99 -24.04
CA PRO A 247 -2.11 9.39 -24.44
C PRO A 247 -3.50 9.98 -24.17
N PHE A 248 -3.52 11.22 -23.70
CA PHE A 248 -4.74 11.98 -23.34
C PHE A 248 -5.50 11.51 -22.09
N PHE A 249 -4.98 10.54 -21.34
CA PHE A 249 -5.61 10.11 -20.08
C PHE A 249 -5.54 11.20 -19.00
N ILE A 250 -4.39 11.89 -18.90
CA ILE A 250 -4.26 13.08 -18.09
C ILE A 250 -4.62 14.27 -18.99
N THR A 251 -5.80 14.85 -18.78
CA THR A 251 -6.28 15.97 -19.59
C THR A 251 -5.85 17.33 -19.05
N SER A 252 -5.64 17.43 -17.74
CA SER A 252 -5.18 18.67 -17.12
C SER A 252 -4.59 18.41 -15.73
N ALA A 253 -3.48 19.08 -15.43
CA ALA A 253 -2.96 19.22 -14.08
C ALA A 253 -2.85 20.72 -13.79
N SER A 254 -3.46 21.18 -12.70
CA SER A 254 -3.44 22.58 -12.32
C SER A 254 -3.08 22.74 -10.84
N ILE A 255 -2.19 23.69 -10.59
CA ILE A 255 -1.93 24.19 -9.25
C ILE A 255 -2.73 25.46 -9.12
N ILE A 256 -3.91 25.36 -8.54
CA ILE A 256 -4.77 26.52 -8.30
C ILE A 256 -4.40 27.02 -6.90
N GLU A 257 -4.13 28.31 -6.69
CA GLU A 257 -3.73 28.93 -5.41
C GLU A 257 -3.91 28.07 -4.14
N GLN A 258 -2.79 27.57 -3.58
CA GLN A 258 -2.72 26.72 -2.37
C GLN A 258 -3.49 25.37 -2.44
N GLN A 259 -3.96 24.98 -3.63
CA GLN A 259 -4.84 23.84 -3.93
C GLN A 259 -4.32 23.11 -5.18
N PHE A 260 -3.55 22.05 -4.96
CA PHE A 260 -3.14 21.20 -6.08
C PHE A 260 -4.31 20.31 -6.51
N PHE A 261 -4.57 20.28 -7.81
CA PHE A 261 -5.67 19.57 -8.44
C PHE A 261 -5.17 18.88 -9.70
N ILE A 262 -5.24 17.55 -9.75
CA ILE A 262 -4.99 16.80 -11.00
C ILE A 262 -6.29 16.15 -11.39
N SER A 263 -6.71 16.34 -12.65
CA SER A 263 -7.84 15.60 -13.21
C SER A 263 -7.45 14.67 -14.35
N PHE A 264 -8.21 13.60 -14.43
CA PHE A 264 -8.05 12.50 -15.36
C PHE A 264 -9.36 12.32 -16.09
N LYS A 265 -9.29 12.12 -17.41
CA LYS A 265 -10.45 11.79 -18.22
C LYS A 265 -10.07 10.65 -19.14
N ALA A 266 -10.90 9.62 -19.18
CA ALA A 266 -10.70 8.53 -20.12
C ALA A 266 -10.82 9.08 -21.56
N PRO A 267 -9.83 8.80 -22.44
CA PRO A 267 -9.91 9.19 -23.84
C PRO A 267 -11.15 8.59 -24.49
N THR A 268 -11.80 9.33 -25.38
CA THR A 268 -12.95 8.88 -26.19
C THR A 268 -14.17 8.39 -25.39
N ILE A 269 -14.26 8.67 -24.09
CA ILE A 269 -15.34 8.15 -23.25
C ILE A 269 -16.73 8.53 -23.76
N GLU A 270 -16.85 9.71 -24.41
CA GLU A 270 -18.12 10.22 -24.95
C GLU A 270 -18.70 9.33 -26.06
N SER A 271 -17.89 8.50 -26.74
CA SER A 271 -18.41 7.54 -27.72
C SER A 271 -18.95 6.27 -27.08
N PHE A 272 -18.68 6.03 -25.79
CA PHE A 272 -19.04 4.80 -25.07
C PHE A 272 -20.09 5.02 -23.98
N VAL A 273 -20.51 6.26 -23.73
CA VAL A 273 -21.43 6.57 -22.64
C VAL A 273 -22.51 7.54 -23.10
N ASN A 274 -23.73 7.34 -22.60
CA ASN A 274 -24.87 8.19 -22.92
C ASN A 274 -25.28 9.00 -21.68
N PHE A 275 -24.78 10.24 -21.61
CA PHE A 275 -25.06 11.17 -20.51
C PHE A 275 -26.53 11.58 -20.41
N ALA A 276 -27.31 11.46 -21.49
CA ALA A 276 -28.74 11.79 -21.51
C ALA A 276 -29.62 10.64 -20.96
N ARG A 277 -29.09 9.41 -20.92
CA ARG A 277 -29.83 8.21 -20.51
C ARG A 277 -29.44 7.69 -19.13
N TYR A 278 -28.16 7.77 -18.78
CA TYR A 278 -27.64 7.17 -17.54
C TYR A 278 -27.11 8.25 -16.59
N PRO A 279 -27.35 8.10 -15.27
CA PRO A 279 -26.85 9.05 -14.30
C PRO A 279 -25.33 8.93 -14.12
N ILE A 280 -24.67 10.07 -13.87
CA ILE A 280 -23.28 10.09 -13.42
C ILE A 280 -23.28 10.01 -11.90
N VAL A 281 -22.64 9.00 -11.34
CA VAL A 281 -22.43 8.85 -9.89
C VAL A 281 -21.10 9.46 -9.52
N THR A 282 -21.08 10.43 -8.60
CA THR A 282 -19.87 11.09 -8.11
C THR A 282 -19.62 10.75 -6.65
N ASP A 283 -18.49 10.14 -6.36
CA ASP A 283 -18.09 9.66 -5.03
C ASP A 283 -16.67 10.10 -4.67
N ILE A 284 -16.40 10.28 -3.37
CA ILE A 284 -15.11 10.71 -2.84
C ILE A 284 -14.50 9.59 -2.00
N THR A 285 -13.42 9.00 -2.50
CA THR A 285 -12.62 8.04 -1.76
C THR A 285 -11.63 8.75 -0.83
N TYR A 286 -11.80 8.52 0.47
CA TYR A 286 -10.92 9.01 1.52
C TYR A 286 -9.63 8.18 1.58
N LYS A 287 -8.49 8.85 1.84
CA LYS A 287 -7.18 8.21 2.06
C LYS A 287 -6.67 7.37 0.87
N ALA A 288 -7.13 7.66 -0.35
CA ALA A 288 -6.60 7.02 -1.56
C ALA A 288 -5.10 7.33 -1.74
N VAL A 289 -4.68 8.53 -1.34
CA VAL A 289 -3.26 8.94 -1.22
C VAL A 289 -3.11 9.69 0.11
N LYS A 290 -1.97 9.52 0.80
CA LYS A 290 -1.74 10.13 2.12
C LYS A 290 -1.93 11.64 2.07
N ASP A 291 -2.93 12.15 2.80
CA ASP A 291 -3.33 13.58 2.88
C ASP A 291 -4.13 14.10 1.66
N TRP A 292 -4.64 13.21 0.80
CA TRP A 292 -5.44 13.54 -0.38
C TRP A 292 -6.72 12.72 -0.49
N TYR A 293 -7.64 13.24 -1.30
CA TYR A 293 -8.92 12.66 -1.63
C TYR A 293 -8.96 12.35 -3.13
N LEU A 294 -9.55 11.22 -3.50
CA LEU A 294 -9.82 10.87 -4.89
C LEU A 294 -11.32 11.02 -5.14
N CYS A 295 -11.71 12.02 -5.92
CA CYS A 295 -13.09 12.17 -6.37
C CYS A 295 -13.23 11.49 -7.73
N SER A 296 -14.24 10.62 -7.87
CA SER A 296 -14.49 9.83 -9.07
C SER A 296 -15.91 10.03 -9.53
N SER A 297 -16.09 10.26 -10.83
CA SER A 297 -17.38 10.26 -11.50
C SER A 297 -17.45 9.07 -12.44
N VAL A 298 -18.46 8.22 -12.23
CA VAL A 298 -18.69 7.00 -12.98
C VAL A 298 -20.06 7.00 -13.63
N ILE A 299 -20.18 6.36 -14.79
CA ILE A 299 -21.45 6.18 -15.50
C ILE A 299 -21.58 4.73 -15.94
N TYR A 300 -22.81 4.23 -16.06
CA TYR A 300 -23.06 2.91 -16.61
C TYR A 300 -22.93 2.92 -18.14
N ALA A 301 -22.09 2.03 -18.67
CA ALA A 301 -21.93 1.77 -20.10
C ALA A 301 -22.63 0.43 -20.44
N PRO A 302 -23.80 0.46 -21.10
CA PRO A 302 -24.58 -0.75 -21.39
C PRO A 302 -23.86 -1.71 -22.33
N GLU A 303 -23.02 -1.21 -23.23
CA GLU A 303 -22.28 -1.99 -24.24
C GLU A 303 -21.36 -3.03 -23.59
N ILE A 304 -20.84 -2.73 -22.39
CA ILE A 304 -19.98 -3.63 -21.62
C ILE A 304 -20.60 -4.07 -20.29
N ALA A 305 -21.86 -3.70 -20.05
CA ALA A 305 -22.62 -3.95 -18.83
C ALA A 305 -21.86 -3.59 -17.53
N LYS A 306 -21.11 -2.48 -17.54
CA LYS A 306 -20.27 -2.07 -16.40
C LYS A 306 -20.33 -0.57 -16.17
N HIS A 307 -20.03 -0.16 -14.93
CA HIS A 307 -19.74 1.23 -14.63
C HIS A 307 -18.32 1.55 -15.05
N VAL A 308 -18.16 2.65 -15.79
CA VAL A 308 -16.87 3.16 -16.25
C VAL A 308 -16.60 4.51 -15.62
N VAL A 309 -15.33 4.75 -15.32
CA VAL A 309 -14.85 6.04 -14.83
C VAL A 309 -14.80 7.00 -16.02
N VAL A 310 -15.58 8.08 -15.95
CA VAL A 310 -15.55 9.13 -16.99
C VAL A 310 -14.62 10.26 -16.63
N PHE A 311 -14.46 10.50 -15.32
CA PHE A 311 -13.62 11.57 -14.81
C PHE A 311 -13.17 11.26 -13.39
N GLN A 312 -11.93 11.62 -13.07
CA GLN A 312 -11.38 11.54 -11.72
C GLN A 312 -10.59 12.79 -11.41
N ALA A 313 -10.48 13.13 -10.13
CA ALA A 313 -9.51 14.11 -9.68
C ALA A 313 -8.93 13.78 -8.31
N MET A 314 -7.65 14.12 -8.14
CA MET A 314 -6.99 14.16 -6.84
C MET A 314 -7.06 15.57 -6.26
N MET A 315 -7.58 15.68 -5.03
CA MET A 315 -7.82 16.96 -4.35
C MET A 315 -7.26 16.92 -2.93
N LYS A 316 -6.77 18.06 -2.43
CA LYS A 316 -6.27 18.20 -1.05
C LYS A 316 -7.39 18.38 0.00
N GLY A 317 -8.64 18.59 -0.44
CA GLY A 317 -9.79 18.74 0.43
C GLY A 317 -11.12 18.49 -0.27
N CYS A 318 -12.20 18.44 0.51
CA CYS A 318 -13.57 18.20 0.04
C CYS A 318 -14.52 19.37 0.35
N SER A 319 -14.01 20.60 0.44
CA SER A 319 -14.87 21.77 0.64
C SER A 319 -15.66 22.10 -0.63
N THR A 320 -16.70 22.93 -0.47
CA THR A 320 -17.49 23.48 -1.60
C THR A 320 -16.61 24.03 -2.72
N ARG A 321 -15.49 24.69 -2.38
CA ARG A 321 -14.56 25.27 -3.36
C ARG A 321 -13.87 24.20 -4.21
N TYR A 322 -13.38 23.11 -3.61
CA TYR A 322 -12.76 22.01 -4.36
C TYR A 322 -13.78 21.32 -5.27
N LEU A 323 -14.99 21.10 -4.76
CA LEU A 323 -16.04 20.41 -5.50
C LEU A 323 -16.63 21.27 -6.62
N HIS A 324 -16.71 22.60 -6.43
CA HIS A 324 -17.04 23.53 -7.50
C HIS A 324 -16.08 23.37 -8.70
N GLN A 325 -14.77 23.39 -8.44
CA GLN A 325 -13.78 23.21 -9.51
C GLN A 325 -13.87 21.84 -10.16
N TYR A 326 -14.01 20.78 -9.36
CA TYR A 326 -14.22 19.43 -9.85
C TYR A 326 -15.40 19.35 -10.84
N PHE A 327 -16.55 19.90 -10.45
CA PHE A 327 -17.75 19.88 -11.27
C PHE A 327 -17.62 20.75 -12.53
N LEU A 328 -17.01 21.93 -12.42
CA LEU A 328 -16.79 22.79 -13.59
C LEU A 328 -15.90 22.11 -14.64
N ILE A 329 -14.86 21.40 -14.18
CA ILE A 329 -13.93 20.70 -15.07
C ILE A 329 -14.62 19.50 -15.72
N ILE A 330 -15.37 18.65 -14.99
CA ILE A 330 -16.09 17.53 -15.62
C ILE A 330 -17.16 18.02 -16.61
N PHE A 331 -17.86 19.12 -16.32
CA PHE A 331 -18.85 19.68 -17.26
C PHE A 331 -18.20 20.07 -18.58
N THR A 332 -17.07 20.73 -18.51
CA THR A 332 -16.30 21.18 -19.68
C THR A 332 -15.64 20.00 -20.39
N ALA A 333 -14.95 19.13 -19.64
CA ALA A 333 -14.17 18.02 -20.17
C ALA A 333 -15.06 16.95 -20.82
N CYS A 334 -16.23 16.67 -20.26
CA CYS A 334 -17.22 15.74 -20.83
C CYS A 334 -18.26 16.42 -21.73
N LYS A 335 -18.16 17.75 -21.94
CA LYS A 335 -19.10 18.55 -22.74
C LYS A 335 -20.56 18.30 -22.35
N LEU A 336 -20.83 18.30 -21.04
CA LEU A 336 -22.18 18.07 -20.52
C LEU A 336 -23.09 19.21 -20.96
N ASP A 337 -24.21 18.90 -21.60
CA ASP A 337 -25.15 19.88 -22.12
C ASP A 337 -26.44 19.87 -21.30
N PHE A 338 -26.44 20.69 -20.25
CA PHE A 338 -27.58 20.87 -19.36
C PHE A 338 -28.69 21.74 -19.96
N VAL A 339 -28.36 22.60 -20.93
CA VAL A 339 -29.31 23.56 -21.50
C VAL A 339 -30.27 22.84 -22.44
N SER A 340 -29.77 21.93 -23.27
CA SER A 340 -30.63 21.09 -24.12
C SER A 340 -31.20 19.86 -23.42
N GLY A 341 -30.92 19.67 -22.12
CA GLY A 341 -31.41 18.54 -21.33
C GLY A 341 -30.75 17.21 -21.65
N LYS A 342 -29.58 17.20 -22.31
CA LYS A 342 -28.79 15.99 -22.62
C LYS A 342 -28.00 15.44 -21.43
N VAL A 343 -28.31 15.89 -20.22
CA VAL A 343 -27.78 15.33 -18.97
C VAL A 343 -28.94 14.75 -18.18
N PHE A 344 -28.87 13.45 -17.92
CA PHE A 344 -29.90 12.74 -17.17
C PHE A 344 -29.93 13.23 -15.73
N ARG A 345 -28.99 12.78 -14.89
CA ARG A 345 -28.88 13.15 -13.48
C ARG A 345 -27.45 12.95 -12.98
N MET A 346 -27.14 13.63 -11.88
CA MET A 346 -25.93 13.48 -11.10
C MET A 346 -26.31 12.89 -9.74
N VAL A 347 -25.79 11.71 -9.44
CA VAL A 347 -26.00 11.01 -8.17
C VAL A 347 -24.80 11.27 -7.26
N MET A 348 -25.06 11.70 -6.04
CA MET A 348 -24.02 11.99 -5.04
C MET A 348 -24.50 11.69 -3.63
N ASP A 349 -23.60 11.80 -2.65
CA ASP A 349 -23.86 11.43 -1.26
C ASP A 349 -24.57 12.53 -0.45
N PHE A 350 -25.08 13.56 -1.15
CA PHE A 350 -25.79 14.70 -0.58
C PHE A 350 -25.03 15.40 0.56
N SER A 351 -23.71 15.33 0.60
CA SER A 351 -22.96 16.22 1.49
C SER A 351 -23.18 17.67 1.06
N LEU A 352 -23.34 18.58 2.04
CA LEU A 352 -23.61 19.99 1.77
C LEU A 352 -22.54 20.62 0.85
N ALA A 353 -21.28 20.17 0.99
CA ALA A 353 -20.18 20.60 0.13
C ALA A 353 -20.32 20.14 -1.33
N GLN A 354 -20.78 18.90 -1.58
CA GLN A 354 -21.05 18.41 -2.94
C GLN A 354 -22.22 19.14 -3.58
N ILE A 355 -23.33 19.32 -2.84
CA ILE A 355 -24.51 20.05 -3.34
C ILE A 355 -24.10 21.47 -3.72
N ASN A 356 -23.49 22.20 -2.78
CA ASN A 356 -23.12 23.60 -3.01
C ASN A 356 -22.05 23.74 -4.09
N GLY A 357 -21.09 22.81 -4.14
CA GLY A 357 -20.07 22.78 -5.18
C GLY A 357 -20.69 22.57 -6.56
N PHE A 358 -21.61 21.61 -6.68
CA PHE A 358 -22.33 21.32 -7.92
C PHE A 358 -23.16 22.51 -8.36
N LEU A 359 -24.02 23.06 -7.49
CA LEU A 359 -24.90 24.18 -7.83
C LEU A 359 -24.10 25.41 -8.24
N SER A 360 -23.02 25.71 -7.52
CA SER A 360 -22.14 26.82 -7.87
C SER A 360 -21.48 26.62 -9.26
N ALA A 361 -20.98 25.42 -9.55
CA ALA A 361 -20.39 25.10 -10.85
C ALA A 361 -21.42 25.11 -11.97
N TYR A 362 -22.62 24.59 -11.71
CA TYR A 362 -23.72 24.54 -12.66
C TYR A 362 -24.17 25.94 -13.07
N ASN A 363 -24.35 26.82 -12.07
CA ASN A 363 -24.75 28.21 -12.33
C ASN A 363 -23.69 28.94 -13.16
N MET A 364 -22.41 28.71 -12.86
CA MET A 364 -21.31 29.29 -13.63
C MET A 364 -21.24 28.74 -15.06
N TYR A 365 -21.44 27.45 -15.24
CA TYR A 365 -21.31 26.78 -16.54
C TYR A 365 -22.51 27.03 -17.48
N THR A 366 -23.71 27.19 -16.93
CA THR A 366 -24.96 27.34 -17.71
C THR A 366 -25.56 28.74 -17.69
N GLY A 367 -25.25 29.56 -16.69
CA GLY A 367 -25.95 30.81 -16.41
C GLY A 367 -27.35 30.65 -15.79
N LEU A 368 -27.76 29.41 -15.44
CA LEU A 368 -29.07 29.10 -14.88
C LEU A 368 -29.02 28.83 -13.37
N HIS A 369 -30.15 28.94 -12.69
CA HIS A 369 -30.26 28.73 -11.23
C HIS A 369 -31.19 27.56 -10.84
N ASP A 370 -31.27 26.54 -11.67
CA ASP A 370 -32.20 25.41 -11.53
C ASP A 370 -31.50 24.04 -11.39
N GLY A 371 -30.21 24.03 -11.04
CA GLY A 371 -29.36 22.84 -10.99
C GLY A 371 -29.87 21.71 -10.07
N LEU A 372 -30.70 22.02 -9.07
CA LEU A 372 -31.29 21.04 -8.15
C LEU A 372 -32.06 19.93 -8.87
N LYS A 373 -32.67 20.20 -10.04
CA LYS A 373 -33.42 19.21 -10.81
C LYS A 373 -32.55 18.06 -11.34
N TYR A 374 -31.24 18.29 -11.46
CA TYR A 374 -30.27 17.30 -11.91
C TYR A 374 -29.69 16.46 -10.78
N LEU A 375 -29.85 16.88 -9.53
CA LEU A 375 -29.28 16.18 -8.38
C LEU A 375 -30.18 15.03 -7.91
N LYS A 376 -29.54 13.91 -7.61
CA LYS A 376 -30.15 12.74 -6.96
C LYS A 376 -29.22 12.21 -5.87
N GLY A 377 -29.82 11.56 -4.88
CA GLY A 377 -29.10 10.95 -3.77
C GLY A 377 -28.68 9.55 -4.07
N CYS A 378 -27.53 9.17 -3.52
CA CYS A 378 -27.13 7.78 -3.50
C CYS A 378 -28.10 6.95 -2.62
N TYR A 379 -28.74 5.95 -3.23
CA TYR A 379 -29.64 5.03 -2.53
C TYR A 379 -28.93 4.27 -1.41
N MET A 380 -27.69 3.82 -1.64
CA MET A 380 -26.92 3.07 -0.64
C MET A 380 -26.66 3.92 0.60
N HIS A 381 -26.23 5.17 0.41
CA HIS A 381 -26.01 6.09 1.53
C HIS A 381 -27.30 6.50 2.23
N TRP A 382 -28.39 6.66 1.48
CA TRP A 382 -29.73 6.84 2.06
C TRP A 382 -30.10 5.66 2.97
N MET A 383 -29.98 4.42 2.50
CA MET A 383 -30.32 3.23 3.29
C MET A 383 -29.41 3.02 4.49
N GLN A 384 -28.12 3.32 4.38
CA GLN A 384 -27.23 3.32 5.54
C GLN A 384 -27.65 4.37 6.58
N SER A 385 -28.08 5.55 6.12
CA SER A 385 -28.60 6.61 6.99
C SER A 385 -29.88 6.15 7.70
N VAL A 386 -30.82 5.56 6.96
CA VAL A 386 -32.06 4.96 7.50
C VAL A 386 -31.74 3.91 8.55
N GLN A 387 -30.80 3.00 8.28
CA GLN A 387 -30.40 1.97 9.23
C GLN A 387 -29.88 2.57 10.54
N ARG A 388 -28.94 3.54 10.46
CA ARG A 388 -28.41 4.23 11.65
C ARG A 388 -29.50 4.91 12.46
N VAL A 389 -30.42 5.63 11.80
CA VAL A 389 -31.52 6.31 12.49
C VAL A 389 -32.49 5.30 13.10
N SER A 390 -32.83 4.23 12.39
CA SER A 390 -33.71 3.17 12.90
C SER A 390 -33.14 2.41 14.11
N SER A 391 -31.80 2.39 14.25
CA SER A 391 -31.09 1.79 15.38
C SER A 391 -30.87 2.76 16.54
N ASN A 392 -31.13 4.06 16.35
CA ASN A 392 -31.06 5.04 17.42
C ASN A 392 -32.39 5.05 18.18
N HIS A 393 -32.45 4.36 19.32
CA HIS A 393 -33.68 4.21 20.11
C HIS A 393 -34.22 5.53 20.67
N ASN A 394 -33.39 6.58 20.77
CA ASN A 394 -33.84 7.92 21.15
C ASN A 394 -34.60 8.62 20.01
N ALA A 395 -34.33 8.24 18.75
CA ALA A 395 -35.00 8.80 17.58
C ALA A 395 -36.17 7.94 17.12
N VAL A 396 -35.99 6.62 17.13
CA VAL A 396 -36.98 5.62 16.72
C VAL A 396 -37.11 4.56 17.81
N PRO A 397 -38.19 4.56 18.61
CA PRO A 397 -38.42 3.54 19.63
C PRO A 397 -38.42 2.14 19.02
N PRO A 398 -37.87 1.11 19.71
CA PRO A 398 -37.78 -0.24 19.17
C PRO A 398 -39.11 -0.82 18.67
N GLN A 399 -40.21 -0.55 19.38
CA GLN A 399 -41.55 -1.04 19.03
C GLN A 399 -42.13 -0.38 17.78
N SER A 400 -41.65 0.81 17.42
CA SER A 400 -42.15 1.60 16.28
C SER A 400 -41.23 1.53 15.06
N ARG A 401 -40.21 0.67 15.09
CA ARG A 401 -39.21 0.54 14.03
C ARG A 401 -39.82 0.09 12.70
N GLU A 402 -40.75 -0.85 12.74
CA GLU A 402 -41.43 -1.34 11.52
C GLU A 402 -42.25 -0.22 10.87
N THR A 403 -43.00 0.54 11.66
CA THR A 403 -43.75 1.72 11.19
C THR A 403 -42.82 2.76 10.56
N PHE A 404 -41.67 3.05 11.20
CA PHE A 404 -40.67 3.96 10.64
C PHE A 404 -40.15 3.47 9.27
N LEU A 405 -39.79 2.19 9.16
CA LEU A 405 -39.29 1.62 7.90
C LEU A 405 -40.36 1.60 6.80
N ALA A 406 -41.63 1.39 7.15
CA ALA A 406 -42.74 1.47 6.21
C ALA A 406 -42.91 2.90 5.64
N LEU A 407 -42.82 3.93 6.49
CA LEU A 407 -42.85 5.33 6.05
C LEU A 407 -41.68 5.65 5.12
N VAL A 408 -40.46 5.21 5.47
CA VAL A 408 -39.27 5.40 4.63
C VAL A 408 -39.42 4.70 3.27
N TYR A 409 -39.99 3.50 3.25
CA TYR A 409 -40.25 2.77 2.01
C TYR A 409 -41.19 3.56 1.11
N GLU A 410 -42.32 4.02 1.64
CA GLU A 410 -43.30 4.82 0.90
C GLU A 410 -42.72 6.13 0.37
N ILE A 411 -41.98 6.88 1.21
CA ILE A 411 -41.26 8.11 0.81
C ILE A 411 -40.33 7.83 -0.38
N ARG A 412 -39.69 6.66 -0.41
CA ARG A 412 -38.74 6.29 -1.45
C ARG A 412 -39.42 5.84 -2.75
N THR A 413 -40.52 5.09 -2.67
CA THR A 413 -41.12 4.41 -3.83
C THR A 413 -42.30 5.14 -4.44
N THR A 414 -42.91 6.09 -3.71
CA THR A 414 -44.04 6.85 -4.22
C THR A 414 -43.68 7.70 -5.43
N GLN A 415 -44.61 7.78 -6.38
CA GLN A 415 -44.52 8.68 -7.53
C GLN A 415 -45.38 9.95 -7.34
N SER A 416 -46.21 10.01 -6.29
CA SER A 416 -47.06 11.16 -5.98
C SER A 416 -46.36 12.09 -4.99
N VAL A 417 -46.29 13.37 -5.36
CA VAL A 417 -45.75 14.44 -4.50
C VAL A 417 -46.63 14.64 -3.27
N GLU A 418 -47.94 14.47 -3.41
CA GLU A 418 -48.91 14.57 -2.32
C GLU A 418 -48.68 13.46 -1.29
N VAL A 419 -48.53 12.21 -1.75
CA VAL A 419 -48.20 11.07 -0.88
C VAL A 419 -46.84 11.29 -0.23
N PHE A 420 -45.83 11.70 -1.00
CA PHE A 420 -44.49 12.00 -0.46
C PHE A 420 -44.55 13.01 0.69
N ASN A 421 -45.22 14.15 0.49
CA ASN A 421 -45.35 15.20 1.50
C ASN A 421 -46.16 14.73 2.71
N LYS A 422 -47.22 13.94 2.49
CA LYS A 422 -48.02 13.33 3.57
C LYS A 422 -47.17 12.39 4.43
N GLN A 423 -46.36 11.53 3.81
CA GLN A 423 -45.51 10.58 4.55
C GLN A 423 -44.35 11.29 5.26
N LEU A 424 -43.77 12.33 4.66
CA LEU A 424 -42.80 13.19 5.33
C LEU A 424 -43.39 13.83 6.59
N LEU A 425 -44.59 14.40 6.48
CA LEU A 425 -45.28 14.99 7.62
C LEU A 425 -45.52 13.93 8.70
N ALA A 426 -46.09 12.78 8.34
CA ALA A 426 -46.33 11.67 9.26
C ALA A 426 -45.05 11.22 9.97
N MET A 427 -43.93 11.09 9.24
CA MET A 427 -42.65 10.71 9.83
C MET A 427 -42.12 11.75 10.81
N THR A 428 -42.20 13.05 10.47
CA THR A 428 -41.76 14.12 11.38
C THR A 428 -42.67 14.32 12.59
N THR A 429 -43.95 13.95 12.50
CA THR A 429 -44.90 13.99 13.62
C THR A 429 -44.73 12.79 14.55
N GLN A 430 -44.61 11.58 14.00
CA GLN A 430 -44.47 10.33 14.78
C GLN A 430 -43.06 10.14 15.35
N PHE A 431 -42.04 10.68 14.67
CA PHE A 431 -40.64 10.60 15.09
C PHE A 431 -39.99 11.99 15.11
N PRO A 432 -40.37 12.90 16.03
CA PRO A 432 -39.88 14.27 16.07
C PRO A 432 -38.35 14.44 16.02
N PRO A 433 -37.53 13.58 16.66
CA PRO A 433 -36.06 13.67 16.58
C PRO A 433 -35.49 13.49 15.17
N THR A 434 -36.26 12.90 14.24
CA THR A 434 -35.83 12.65 12.85
C THR A 434 -36.02 13.88 11.94
N LYS A 435 -36.66 14.96 12.42
CA LYS A 435 -36.99 16.16 11.63
C LYS A 435 -35.76 16.81 10.98
N ASN A 436 -34.63 16.87 11.68
CA ASN A 436 -33.39 17.44 11.15
C ASN A 436 -32.61 16.48 10.24
N TRP A 437 -32.95 15.19 10.27
CA TRP A 437 -32.31 14.19 9.42
C TRP A 437 -32.96 14.12 8.04
N ILE A 438 -34.28 14.35 7.95
CA ILE A 438 -35.03 14.26 6.71
C ILE A 438 -35.11 15.56 5.91
N LYS A 439 -34.97 16.70 6.59
CA LYS A 439 -34.87 18.03 5.98
C LYS A 439 -33.48 18.27 5.43
#